data_AF-A0A8C6RXY2-F1
#
_entry.id   AF-A0A8C6RXY2-F1
#
_cell.length_a   1.000
_cell.length_b   1.000
_cell.length_c   1.000
_cell.angle_alpha   90.00
_cell.angle_beta   90.00
_cell.angle_gamma   90.00
#
_symmetry.space_group_name_H-M   'P 1'
#
loop_
_entity.id
_entity.type
_entity.pdbx_description
1 polymer ?
#
loop_
_entity_poly.entity_id
_entity_poly.type
_entity_poly.pdbx_seq_one_letter_code
_entity_poly.pdbx_strand_id
1 'polypeptide(L)'
;GKVEFCLGTEEMHMSTPPDLSQEHFRVFSSVEKSKLPYSQLGLVISSYHQTIDILQASNQRSLKVQALHSLGSLLIFTKKKRAAFKCWSQALDDIFGKQDVLHTWREFGMSLPSATNSFSPPGFKDYSEEFLSKLGIWGCLQGAVISAKIAQFIKTLNVKKRTNCCVLSALLFQSLLRTTLPNPKAEHSYAQYEITQLLPGIELFSDKYRADICTVIASLYYIIRELHYAKHNLIVLPLLALYQYFVSVICQDLVRNLEARILKIEILIDLGFFSEAFYELSQIFYGKNMPCSIPAGYKATANIK
;
A
#
# COMPACT_ATOMS: atom_id res chain seq x y z
N GLY A 1 8.89 27.23 39.68
CA GLY A 1 8.63 28.11 38.52
C GLY A 1 7.35 27.65 37.85
N LYS A 2 6.41 28.56 37.58
CA LYS A 2 5.24 28.27 36.75
C LYS A 2 5.71 28.12 35.31
N VAL A 3 5.46 26.96 34.71
CA VAL A 3 5.66 26.76 33.27
C VAL A 3 4.38 27.28 32.60
N GLU A 4 4.45 28.48 32.03
CA GLU A 4 3.37 29.01 31.19
C GLU A 4 3.45 28.33 29.82
N PHE A 5 2.37 27.64 29.45
CA PHE A 5 2.21 27.14 28.09
C PHE A 5 1.81 28.32 27.22
N CYS A 6 2.72 28.79 26.36
CA CYS A 6 2.38 29.69 25.26
C CYS A 6 1.39 28.96 24.35
N LEU A 7 0.11 29.31 24.46
CA LEU A 7 -0.88 29.02 23.42
C LEU A 7 -0.46 29.82 22.20
N GLY A 8 0.24 29.16 21.27
CA GLY A 8 0.63 29.78 19.99
C GLY A 8 -0.61 30.37 19.33
N THR A 9 -0.51 31.63 18.93
CA THR A 9 -1.55 32.37 18.22
C THR A 9 -2.03 31.53 17.03
N GLU A 10 -3.33 31.28 16.90
CA GLU A 10 -3.87 30.60 15.71
C GLU A 10 -3.64 31.50 14.50
N GLU A 11 -2.57 31.25 13.76
CA GLU A 11 -2.30 31.95 12.51
C GLU A 11 -3.38 31.59 11.48
N MET A 12 -4.05 32.64 11.00
CA MET A 12 -5.05 32.53 9.96
C MET A 12 -4.32 32.22 8.64
N HIS A 13 -4.27 30.95 8.26
CA HIS A 13 -3.65 30.56 7.00
C HIS A 13 -4.55 30.98 5.83
N MET A 14 -3.96 31.74 4.92
CA MET A 14 -4.58 32.17 3.67
C MET A 14 -4.85 30.96 2.76
N SER A 15 -5.78 31.11 1.82
CA SER A 15 -6.12 30.08 0.81
C SER A 15 -4.95 29.67 -0.08
N THR A 16 -3.93 30.51 -0.16
CA THR A 16 -2.73 30.29 -0.96
C THR A 16 -1.53 30.20 -0.03
N PRO A 17 -0.68 29.16 -0.13
CA PRO A 17 0.53 29.09 0.67
C PRO A 17 1.43 30.28 0.32
N PRO A 18 2.06 30.92 1.33
CA PRO A 18 3.01 31.99 1.09
C PRO A 18 4.20 31.50 0.26
N ASP A 19 4.70 32.34 -0.63
CA ASP A 19 5.95 32.06 -1.35
C ASP A 19 7.13 32.25 -0.39
N LEU A 20 7.85 31.16 -0.13
CA LEU A 20 8.99 31.13 0.79
C LEU A 20 10.33 31.22 0.04
N SER A 21 10.32 31.45 -1.28
CA SER A 21 11.54 31.48 -2.11
C SER A 21 12.55 32.54 -1.65
N GLN A 22 12.07 33.61 -1.00
CA GLN A 22 12.88 34.71 -0.47
C GLN A 22 13.05 34.65 1.06
N GLU A 23 12.51 33.63 1.75
CA GLU A 23 12.62 33.55 3.21
C GLU A 23 13.99 33.03 3.66
N HIS A 24 14.61 33.76 4.59
CA HIS A 24 15.85 33.35 5.23
C HIS A 24 15.57 32.58 6.52
N PHE A 25 15.59 31.25 6.43
CA PHE A 25 15.44 30.36 7.59
C PHE A 25 16.70 30.36 8.46
N ARG A 26 16.75 31.24 9.47
CA ARG A 26 17.91 31.38 10.37
C ARG A 26 17.87 30.47 11.60
N VAL A 27 16.70 29.90 11.93
CA VAL A 27 16.49 29.06 13.13
C VAL A 27 15.68 27.82 12.75
N PHE A 28 15.96 26.66 13.34
CA PHE A 28 15.25 25.41 13.03
C PHE A 28 13.72 25.53 13.19
N SER A 29 13.28 26.26 14.22
CA SER A 29 11.87 26.56 14.47
C SER A 29 11.20 27.41 13.39
N SER A 30 11.97 28.13 12.56
CA SER A 30 11.42 28.88 11.40
C SER A 30 11.08 27.97 10.21
N VAL A 31 11.60 26.74 10.21
CA VAL A 31 11.27 25.71 9.21
C VAL A 31 10.12 24.82 9.70
N GLU A 32 9.96 24.68 11.01
CA GLU A 32 8.89 23.91 11.64
C GLU A 32 7.55 24.64 11.52
N LYS A 33 6.75 24.25 10.53
CA LYS A 33 5.35 24.67 10.47
C LYS A 33 4.53 23.93 11.52
N SER A 34 3.76 24.69 12.29
CA SER A 34 2.77 24.14 13.21
C SER A 34 1.72 23.31 12.45
N LYS A 35 1.15 22.31 13.11
CA LYS A 35 0.08 21.50 12.51
C LYS A 35 -1.10 22.41 12.19
N LEU A 36 -1.62 22.31 10.97
CA LEU A 36 -2.83 23.03 10.55
C LEU A 36 -3.96 22.79 11.57
N PRO A 37 -4.62 23.87 12.06
CA PRO A 37 -5.71 23.74 13.01
C PRO A 37 -6.92 23.07 12.35
N TYR A 38 -7.70 22.33 13.15
CA TYR A 38 -8.87 21.60 12.66
C TYR A 38 -9.91 22.52 11.99
N SER A 39 -9.99 23.78 12.42
CA SER A 39 -10.84 24.82 11.85
C SER A 39 -10.58 25.06 10.36
N GLN A 40 -9.35 24.85 9.88
CA GLN A 40 -8.95 25.07 8.49
C GLN A 40 -9.11 23.83 7.59
N LEU A 41 -9.51 22.68 8.16
CA LEU A 41 -9.66 21.44 7.41
C LEU A 41 -10.75 21.53 6.32
N GLY A 42 -11.78 22.35 6.53
CA GLY A 42 -12.80 22.62 5.52
C GLY A 42 -12.23 23.29 4.27
N LEU A 43 -11.31 24.24 4.44
CA LEU A 43 -10.62 24.93 3.34
C LEU A 43 -9.73 23.97 2.56
N VAL A 44 -8.99 23.10 3.24
CA VAL A 44 -8.16 22.05 2.60
C VAL A 44 -9.03 21.12 1.76
N ILE A 45 -10.15 20.64 2.29
CA ILE A 45 -11.11 19.79 1.57
C ILE A 45 -11.64 20.50 0.32
N SER A 46 -12.01 21.78 0.45
CA SER A 46 -12.49 22.59 -0.68
C SER A 46 -11.42 22.75 -1.76
N SER A 47 -10.17 23.01 -1.37
CA SER A 47 -9.03 23.11 -2.28
C SER A 47 -8.82 21.81 -3.06
N TYR A 48 -8.85 20.66 -2.39
CA TYR A 48 -8.78 19.35 -3.07
C TYR A 48 -9.88 19.15 -4.11
N HIS A 49 -11.11 19.55 -3.81
CA HIS A 49 -12.21 19.45 -4.79
C HIS A 49 -11.92 20.29 -6.04
N GLN A 50 -11.51 21.55 -5.86
CA GLN A 50 -11.13 22.42 -6.98
C GLN A 50 -9.97 21.84 -7.79
N THR A 51 -8.93 21.31 -7.11
CA THR A 51 -7.80 20.66 -7.77
C THR A 51 -8.25 19.45 -8.59
N ILE A 52 -9.13 18.60 -8.05
CA ILE A 52 -9.66 17.43 -8.78
C ILE A 52 -10.40 17.84 -10.05
N ASP A 53 -11.20 18.91 -9.99
CA ASP A 53 -11.93 19.42 -11.14
C ASP A 53 -10.97 19.94 -12.23
N ILE A 54 -9.91 20.66 -11.84
CA ILE A 54 -8.86 21.13 -12.75
C ILE A 54 -8.08 19.96 -13.35
N LEU A 55 -7.71 18.96 -12.56
CA LEU A 55 -7.00 17.76 -13.02
C LEU A 55 -7.85 16.92 -13.97
N GLN A 56 -9.16 16.89 -13.75
CA GLN A 56 -10.11 16.26 -14.67
C GLN A 56 -10.21 17.02 -15.98
N ALA A 57 -10.35 18.36 -15.94
CA ALA A 57 -10.41 19.19 -17.14
C ALA A 57 -9.12 19.14 -17.97
N SER A 58 -7.96 18.99 -17.32
CA SER A 58 -6.65 18.88 -17.96
C SER A 58 -6.24 17.45 -18.35
N ASN A 59 -7.13 16.46 -18.17
CA ASN A 59 -6.89 15.04 -18.46
C ASN A 59 -5.67 14.44 -17.72
N GLN A 60 -5.32 14.98 -16.55
CA GLN A 60 -4.22 14.51 -15.71
C GLN A 60 -4.69 13.38 -14.77
N ARG A 61 -5.01 12.22 -15.36
CA ARG A 61 -5.66 11.10 -14.65
C ARG A 61 -4.87 10.59 -13.44
N SER A 62 -3.56 10.40 -13.56
CA SER A 62 -2.72 9.88 -12.47
C SER A 62 -2.69 10.80 -11.26
N LEU A 63 -2.55 12.11 -11.49
CA LEU A 63 -2.59 13.12 -10.44
C LEU A 63 -3.99 13.24 -9.82
N LYS A 64 -5.05 13.13 -10.65
CA LYS A 64 -6.44 13.11 -10.17
C LYS A 64 -6.67 11.95 -9.19
N VAL A 65 -6.16 10.76 -9.51
CA VAL A 65 -6.23 9.57 -8.64
C VAL A 65 -5.51 9.82 -7.30
N GLN A 66 -4.32 10.40 -7.32
CA GLN A 66 -3.58 10.77 -6.10
C GLN A 66 -4.36 11.77 -5.24
N ALA A 67 -4.95 12.80 -5.85
CA ALA A 67 -5.76 13.79 -5.17
C ALA A 67 -7.02 13.16 -4.55
N LEU A 68 -7.72 12.29 -5.29
CA LEU A 68 -8.89 11.56 -4.79
C LEU A 68 -8.55 10.61 -3.64
N HIS A 69 -7.39 9.92 -3.70
CA HIS A 69 -6.92 9.04 -2.63
C HIS A 69 -6.65 9.81 -1.34
N SER A 70 -5.97 10.96 -1.46
CA SER A 70 -5.64 11.86 -0.35
C SER A 70 -6.92 12.46 0.26
N LEU A 71 -7.80 13.02 -0.58
CA LEU A 71 -9.08 13.57 -0.16
C LEU A 71 -9.95 12.51 0.55
N GLY A 72 -10.04 11.29 0.01
CA GLY A 72 -10.78 10.23 0.67
C GLY A 72 -10.21 9.87 2.05
N SER A 73 -8.89 9.92 2.22
CA SER A 73 -8.25 9.71 3.53
C SER A 73 -8.60 10.83 4.53
N LEU A 74 -8.60 12.09 4.09
CA LEU A 74 -9.07 13.24 4.90
C LEU A 74 -10.55 13.13 5.26
N LEU A 75 -11.39 12.63 4.34
CA LEU A 75 -12.81 12.43 4.57
C LEU A 75 -13.09 11.31 5.59
N ILE A 76 -12.27 10.25 5.61
CA ILE A 76 -12.32 9.25 6.70
C ILE A 76 -11.95 9.89 8.03
N PHE A 77 -10.90 10.70 8.08
CA PHE A 77 -10.48 11.40 9.29
C PHE A 77 -11.59 12.32 9.84
N THR A 78 -12.33 13.00 8.96
CA THR A 78 -13.52 13.81 9.32
C THR A 78 -14.80 13.00 9.55
N LYS A 79 -14.71 11.66 9.60
CA LYS A 79 -15.84 10.72 9.80
C LYS A 79 -16.89 10.75 8.68
N LYS A 80 -16.61 11.36 7.53
CA LYS A 80 -17.49 11.42 6.35
C LYS A 80 -17.31 10.19 5.43
N LYS A 81 -17.61 9.00 5.96
CA LYS A 81 -17.37 7.71 5.27
C LYS A 81 -18.00 7.60 3.88
N ARG A 82 -19.22 8.09 3.68
CA ARG A 82 -19.91 8.03 2.38
C ARG A 82 -19.19 8.86 1.30
N ALA A 83 -18.71 10.04 1.66
CA ALA A 83 -17.96 10.90 0.75
C ALA A 83 -16.58 10.30 0.44
N ALA A 84 -15.89 9.77 1.46
CA ALA A 84 -14.63 9.06 1.27
C ALA A 84 -14.78 7.86 0.31
N PHE A 85 -15.85 7.07 0.48
CA PHE A 85 -16.15 5.95 -0.41
C PHE A 85 -16.36 6.40 -1.85
N LYS A 86 -17.05 7.53 -2.09
CA LYS A 86 -17.22 8.10 -3.43
C LYS A 86 -15.87 8.48 -4.05
N CYS A 87 -15.00 9.17 -3.30
CA CYS A 87 -13.67 9.56 -3.79
C CYS A 87 -12.82 8.34 -4.15
N TRP A 88 -12.78 7.33 -3.28
CA TRP A 88 -11.98 6.13 -3.51
C TRP A 88 -12.54 5.22 -4.60
N SER A 89 -13.86 5.11 -4.73
CA SER A 89 -14.48 4.37 -5.84
C SER A 89 -14.20 5.07 -7.18
N GLN A 90 -14.34 6.39 -7.22
CA GLN A 90 -13.97 7.18 -8.40
C GLN A 90 -12.49 7.02 -8.77
N ALA A 91 -11.60 7.00 -7.78
CA ALA A 91 -10.18 6.80 -8.01
C ALA A 91 -9.90 5.41 -8.61
N LEU A 92 -10.57 4.36 -8.14
CA LEU A 92 -10.46 3.03 -8.74
C LEU A 92 -10.99 2.99 -10.16
N ASP A 93 -12.16 3.59 -10.40
CA ASP A 93 -12.75 3.66 -11.73
C ASP A 93 -11.84 4.43 -12.71
N ASP A 94 -11.20 5.49 -12.25
CA ASP A 94 -10.20 6.23 -13.01
C ASP A 94 -8.91 5.42 -13.24
N ILE A 95 -8.46 4.60 -12.29
CA ILE A 95 -7.30 3.70 -12.52
C ILE A 95 -7.62 2.69 -13.62
N PHE A 96 -8.78 2.03 -13.54
CA PHE A 96 -9.15 0.96 -14.47
C PHE A 96 -9.72 1.46 -15.80
N GLY A 97 -10.17 2.71 -15.86
CA GLY A 97 -10.89 3.24 -17.02
C GLY A 97 -12.26 2.62 -17.24
N LYS A 98 -12.87 2.04 -16.20
CA LYS A 98 -14.21 1.45 -16.22
C LYS A 98 -14.99 1.91 -14.99
N GLN A 99 -16.30 2.08 -15.11
CA GLN A 99 -17.14 2.40 -13.96
C GLN A 99 -17.44 1.17 -13.11
N ASP A 100 -17.65 1.40 -11.81
CA ASP A 100 -18.05 0.40 -10.83
C ASP A 100 -17.10 -0.81 -10.76
N VAL A 101 -15.80 -0.53 -10.70
CA VAL A 101 -14.74 -1.57 -10.69
C VAL A 101 -14.92 -2.53 -9.52
N LEU A 102 -15.35 -2.04 -8.36
CA LEU A 102 -15.51 -2.86 -7.15
C LEU A 102 -16.48 -4.04 -7.33
N HIS A 103 -17.42 -3.91 -8.27
CA HIS A 103 -18.39 -4.94 -8.61
C HIS A 103 -18.06 -5.64 -9.93
N THR A 104 -17.37 -4.98 -10.85
CA THR A 104 -17.14 -5.49 -12.21
C THR A 104 -15.72 -5.96 -12.53
N TRP A 105 -14.78 -5.88 -11.58
CA TRP A 105 -13.37 -6.23 -11.83
C TRP A 105 -13.14 -7.67 -12.29
N ARG A 106 -14.03 -8.61 -11.94
CA ARG A 106 -13.93 -10.01 -12.39
C ARG A 106 -14.24 -10.18 -13.89
N GLU A 107 -14.92 -9.21 -14.48
CA GLU A 107 -15.31 -9.20 -15.89
C GLU A 107 -14.15 -8.78 -16.81
N PHE A 108 -13.06 -8.22 -16.27
CA PHE A 108 -11.93 -7.72 -17.05
C PHE A 108 -11.35 -8.79 -17.98
N GLY A 109 -11.31 -10.04 -17.51
CA GLY A 109 -10.78 -11.17 -18.26
C GLY A 109 -11.76 -11.86 -19.21
N MET A 110 -12.96 -11.30 -19.47
CA MET A 110 -13.92 -11.85 -20.44
C MET A 110 -13.82 -11.18 -21.83
N SER A 111 -13.03 -10.10 -21.97
CA SER A 111 -13.03 -9.25 -23.17
C SER A 111 -12.01 -9.66 -24.25
N LEU A 112 -11.41 -10.84 -24.19
CA LEU A 112 -10.48 -11.31 -25.23
C LEU A 112 -10.90 -12.70 -25.74
N PRO A 113 -11.35 -12.82 -27.01
CA PRO A 113 -11.42 -14.11 -27.67
C PRO A 113 -10.00 -14.50 -28.10
N SER A 114 -9.15 -14.94 -27.16
CA SER A 114 -7.86 -15.52 -27.55
C SER A 114 -8.06 -17.01 -27.85
N ALA A 115 -7.75 -17.38 -29.10
CA ALA A 115 -7.67 -18.74 -29.59
C ALA A 115 -6.56 -19.53 -28.88
N THR A 116 -6.77 -19.93 -27.63
CA THR A 116 -6.06 -21.05 -27.01
C THR A 116 -6.93 -21.59 -25.88
N ASN A 117 -7.70 -22.63 -26.19
CA ASN A 117 -8.42 -23.42 -25.20
C ASN A 117 -7.42 -24.04 -24.23
N SER A 118 -7.17 -23.37 -23.11
CA SER A 118 -6.66 -24.02 -21.91
C SER A 118 -7.83 -24.14 -20.95
N PHE A 119 -8.42 -25.34 -20.93
CA PHE A 119 -9.41 -25.73 -19.93
C PHE A 119 -8.75 -25.68 -18.55
N SER A 120 -8.90 -24.54 -17.89
CA SER A 120 -8.62 -24.44 -16.46
C SER A 120 -9.84 -25.01 -15.72
N PRO A 121 -9.67 -25.84 -14.68
CA PRO A 121 -10.79 -26.26 -13.83
C PRO A 121 -11.50 -25.01 -13.23
N PRO A 122 -12.72 -25.15 -12.68
CA PRO A 122 -13.41 -24.05 -12.01
C PRO A 122 -12.64 -23.65 -10.74
N GLY A 123 -11.64 -22.80 -10.93
CA GLY A 123 -10.68 -22.35 -9.94
C GLY A 123 -10.48 -20.84 -10.02
N PHE A 124 -9.79 -20.31 -9.01
CA PHE A 124 -9.45 -18.90 -8.91
C PHE A 124 -8.65 -18.43 -10.14
N LYS A 125 -9.21 -17.51 -10.94
CA LYS A 125 -8.53 -16.92 -12.09
C LYS A 125 -7.52 -15.89 -11.61
N ASP A 126 -6.26 -16.05 -12.02
CA ASP A 126 -5.22 -15.04 -11.77
C ASP A 126 -5.40 -13.87 -12.77
N TYR A 127 -5.69 -12.67 -12.24
CA TYR A 127 -5.82 -11.44 -13.01
C TYR A 127 -4.56 -10.56 -12.95
N SER A 128 -3.52 -10.98 -12.23
CA SER A 128 -2.35 -10.13 -11.91
C SER A 128 -1.58 -9.66 -13.14
N GLU A 129 -1.34 -10.53 -14.14
CA GLU A 129 -0.67 -10.16 -15.39
C GLU A 129 -1.54 -9.21 -16.24
N GLU A 130 -2.85 -9.43 -16.27
CA GLU A 130 -3.79 -8.58 -17.01
C GLU A 130 -3.86 -7.18 -16.38
N PHE A 131 -3.91 -7.10 -15.05
CA PHE A 131 -3.86 -5.83 -14.34
C PHE A 131 -2.53 -5.11 -14.57
N LEU A 132 -1.40 -5.82 -14.54
CA LEU A 132 -0.11 -5.19 -14.81
C LEU A 132 -0.06 -4.57 -16.22
N SER A 133 -0.50 -5.32 -17.23
CA SER A 133 -0.48 -4.85 -18.63
C SER A 133 -1.39 -3.64 -18.87
N LYS A 134 -2.57 -3.60 -18.25
CA LYS A 134 -3.55 -2.51 -18.45
C LYS A 134 -3.31 -1.29 -17.55
N LEU A 135 -2.94 -1.49 -16.30
CA LEU A 135 -2.86 -0.44 -15.28
C LEU A 135 -1.43 0.06 -15.06
N GLY A 136 -0.43 -0.73 -15.45
CA GLY A 136 0.96 -0.51 -15.11
C GLY A 136 1.24 -0.63 -13.60
N ILE A 137 2.52 -0.54 -13.24
CA ILE A 137 3.02 -0.71 -11.86
C ILE A 137 2.31 0.24 -10.89
N TRP A 138 2.19 1.51 -11.27
CA TRP A 138 1.65 2.55 -10.40
C TRP A 138 0.12 2.46 -10.25
N GLY A 139 -0.59 2.13 -11.32
CA GLY A 139 -2.03 1.89 -11.24
C GLY A 139 -2.35 0.69 -10.35
N CYS A 140 -1.57 -0.40 -10.48
CA CYS A 140 -1.66 -1.55 -9.59
C CYS A 140 -1.40 -1.20 -8.13
N LEU A 141 -0.28 -0.52 -7.83
CA LEU A 141 0.07 -0.16 -6.46
C LEU A 141 -0.99 0.75 -5.81
N GLN A 142 -1.41 1.81 -6.51
CA GLN A 142 -2.43 2.73 -5.99
C GLN A 142 -3.79 2.05 -5.86
N GLY A 143 -4.19 1.25 -6.85
CA GLY A 143 -5.43 0.50 -6.83
C GLY A 143 -5.47 -0.51 -5.68
N ALA A 144 -4.35 -1.17 -5.40
CA ALA A 144 -4.23 -2.09 -4.28
C ALA A 144 -4.45 -1.35 -2.95
N VAL A 145 -3.72 -0.26 -2.72
CA VAL A 145 -3.83 0.53 -1.49
C VAL A 145 -5.25 1.09 -1.30
N ILE A 146 -5.87 1.60 -2.35
CA ILE A 146 -7.24 2.15 -2.29
C ILE A 146 -8.25 1.04 -1.99
N SER A 147 -8.14 -0.12 -2.64
CA SER A 147 -9.01 -1.28 -2.42
C SER A 147 -8.90 -1.79 -0.98
N ALA A 148 -7.68 -1.88 -0.43
CA ALA A 148 -7.44 -2.22 0.97
C ALA A 148 -8.09 -1.21 1.93
N LYS A 149 -7.96 0.09 1.67
CA LYS A 149 -8.59 1.14 2.50
C LYS A 149 -10.12 1.07 2.45
N ILE A 150 -10.72 0.78 1.30
CA ILE A 150 -12.18 0.57 1.18
C ILE A 150 -12.61 -0.64 2.03
N ALA A 151 -11.86 -1.74 1.97
CA ALA A 151 -12.11 -2.90 2.80
C ALA A 151 -12.06 -2.56 4.30
N GLN A 152 -10.99 -1.87 4.72
CA GLN A 152 -10.70 -1.53 6.12
C GLN A 152 -11.67 -0.51 6.72
N PHE A 153 -12.01 0.56 6.00
CA PHE A 153 -12.72 1.69 6.60
C PHE A 153 -14.19 1.80 6.19
N ILE A 154 -14.58 1.20 5.05
CA ILE A 154 -15.94 1.32 4.49
C ILE A 154 -16.72 0.01 4.62
N LYS A 155 -16.16 -1.14 4.20
CA LYS A 155 -16.89 -2.42 4.14
C LYS A 155 -16.85 -3.22 5.45
N THR A 156 -16.61 -2.57 6.58
CA THR A 156 -16.42 -3.22 7.89
C THR A 156 -17.56 -4.16 8.28
N LEU A 157 -18.81 -3.82 7.96
CA LEU A 157 -20.01 -4.58 8.34
C LEU A 157 -20.37 -5.73 7.38
N ASN A 158 -19.83 -5.76 6.17
CA ASN A 158 -20.20 -6.76 5.17
C ASN A 158 -18.98 -7.59 4.78
N VAL A 159 -18.82 -8.75 5.44
CA VAL A 159 -17.68 -9.65 5.25
C VAL A 159 -17.48 -10.01 3.78
N LYS A 160 -18.54 -10.40 3.06
CA LYS A 160 -18.44 -10.77 1.63
C LYS A 160 -17.88 -9.62 0.78
N LYS A 161 -18.38 -8.39 0.97
CA LYS A 161 -17.88 -7.20 0.24
C LYS A 161 -16.46 -6.83 0.67
N ARG A 162 -16.13 -6.97 1.96
CA ARG A 162 -14.80 -6.73 2.51
C ARG A 162 -13.78 -7.69 1.92
N THR A 163 -14.04 -8.99 1.98
CA THR A 163 -13.20 -10.04 1.38
C THR A 163 -13.03 -9.81 -0.12
N ASN A 164 -14.09 -9.44 -0.85
CA ASN A 164 -13.96 -9.12 -2.28
C ASN A 164 -13.00 -7.96 -2.57
N CYS A 165 -13.02 -6.91 -1.73
CA CYS A 165 -12.08 -5.80 -1.84
C CYS A 165 -10.64 -6.22 -1.48
N CYS A 166 -10.48 -7.09 -0.47
CA CYS A 166 -9.17 -7.65 -0.11
C CYS A 166 -8.60 -8.52 -1.24
N VAL A 167 -9.42 -9.34 -1.90
CA VAL A 167 -9.00 -10.16 -3.05
C VAL A 167 -8.59 -9.28 -4.23
N LEU A 168 -9.36 -8.23 -4.55
CA LEU A 168 -8.97 -7.26 -5.58
C LEU A 168 -7.62 -6.62 -5.23
N SER A 169 -7.47 -6.17 -3.97
CA SER A 169 -6.21 -5.59 -3.50
C SER A 169 -5.04 -6.58 -3.58
N ALA A 170 -5.28 -7.85 -3.27
CA ALA A 170 -4.28 -8.90 -3.33
C ALA A 170 -3.77 -9.10 -4.76
N LEU A 171 -4.69 -9.26 -5.72
CA LEU A 171 -4.35 -9.41 -7.13
C LEU A 171 -3.56 -8.21 -7.68
N LEU A 172 -3.89 -7.00 -7.24
CA LEU A 172 -3.18 -5.77 -7.62
C LEU A 172 -1.81 -5.62 -6.94
N PHE A 173 -1.59 -6.21 -5.77
CA PHE A 173 -0.24 -6.30 -5.20
C PHE A 173 0.57 -7.41 -5.86
N GLN A 174 -0.05 -8.55 -6.14
CA GLN A 174 0.57 -9.67 -6.86
C GLN A 174 1.03 -9.27 -8.26
N SER A 175 0.35 -8.34 -8.93
CA SER A 175 0.78 -7.85 -10.24
C SER A 175 2.16 -7.19 -10.21
N LEU A 176 2.60 -6.65 -9.06
CA LEU A 176 3.96 -6.13 -8.88
C LEU A 176 5.03 -7.23 -8.88
N LEU A 177 4.63 -8.48 -8.63
CA LEU A 177 5.51 -9.64 -8.72
C LEU A 177 5.61 -10.15 -10.17
N ARG A 178 4.66 -9.76 -11.04
CA ARG A 178 4.62 -10.18 -12.46
C ARG A 178 5.53 -9.33 -13.35
N THR A 179 6.19 -8.32 -12.81
CA THR A 179 7.08 -7.42 -13.55
C THR A 179 8.43 -8.03 -13.87
N THR A 180 8.83 -9.10 -13.18
CA THR A 180 10.15 -9.72 -13.34
C THR A 180 10.03 -11.24 -13.45
N LEU A 181 10.86 -11.83 -14.31
CA LEU A 181 10.92 -13.28 -14.56
C LEU A 181 11.29 -14.15 -13.33
N PRO A 182 12.12 -13.71 -12.36
CA PRO A 182 12.52 -14.55 -11.23
C PRO A 182 11.39 -14.88 -10.25
N ASN A 183 10.31 -14.10 -10.24
CA ASN A 183 9.21 -14.27 -9.30
C ASN A 183 8.30 -15.45 -9.72
N PRO A 184 8.01 -16.41 -8.82
CA PRO A 184 7.18 -17.56 -9.16
C PRO A 184 5.78 -17.16 -9.64
N LYS A 185 5.25 -17.92 -10.61
CA LYS A 185 3.86 -17.78 -11.06
C LYS A 185 2.87 -18.40 -10.09
N ALA A 186 3.17 -19.60 -9.61
CA ALA A 186 2.29 -20.32 -8.70
C ALA A 186 2.42 -19.81 -7.26
N GLU A 187 1.29 -19.64 -6.58
CA GLU A 187 1.24 -19.06 -5.22
C GLU A 187 1.97 -19.92 -4.18
N HIS A 188 1.84 -21.24 -4.26
CA HIS A 188 2.48 -22.17 -3.32
C HIS A 188 4.02 -22.10 -3.36
N SER A 189 4.61 -21.70 -4.49
CA SER A 189 6.07 -21.53 -4.60
C SER A 189 6.59 -20.42 -3.68
N TYR A 190 5.73 -19.50 -3.23
CA TYR A 190 6.09 -18.47 -2.25
C TYR A 190 6.22 -18.98 -0.81
N ALA A 191 5.96 -20.28 -0.56
CA ALA A 191 6.21 -20.88 0.73
C ALA A 191 7.69 -20.78 1.15
N GLN A 192 8.62 -20.93 0.20
CA GLN A 192 10.07 -20.85 0.43
C GLN A 192 10.75 -19.70 -0.33
N TYR A 193 10.05 -19.05 -1.27
CA TYR A 193 10.64 -17.97 -2.06
C TYR A 193 10.78 -16.68 -1.25
N GLU A 194 11.95 -16.05 -1.35
CA GLU A 194 12.24 -14.71 -0.84
C GLU A 194 12.53 -13.77 -2.01
N ILE A 195 11.90 -12.60 -2.01
CA ILE A 195 12.13 -11.59 -3.03
C ILE A 195 13.46 -10.89 -2.70
N THR A 196 14.42 -10.95 -3.61
CA THR A 196 15.70 -10.24 -3.50
C THR A 196 15.64 -8.87 -4.15
N GLN A 197 14.91 -8.76 -5.26
CA GLN A 197 14.73 -7.53 -6.01
C GLN A 197 13.34 -7.50 -6.66
N LEU A 198 12.53 -6.51 -6.31
CA LEU A 198 11.17 -6.38 -6.85
C LEU A 198 11.15 -5.79 -8.27
N LEU A 199 11.73 -4.59 -8.45
CA LEU A 199 11.73 -3.84 -9.71
C LEU A 199 13.13 -3.29 -10.00
N PRO A 200 13.91 -3.91 -10.90
CA PRO A 200 15.21 -3.39 -11.31
C PRO A 200 15.07 -1.98 -11.91
N GLY A 201 15.82 -1.02 -11.38
CA GLY A 201 15.87 0.36 -11.89
C GLY A 201 14.67 1.26 -11.53
N ILE A 202 13.74 0.81 -10.69
CA ILE A 202 12.60 1.61 -10.25
C ILE A 202 12.63 1.78 -8.73
N GLU A 203 12.81 3.02 -8.29
CA GLU A 203 12.65 3.40 -6.89
C GLU A 203 11.17 3.67 -6.59
N LEU A 204 10.47 2.66 -6.08
CA LEU A 204 9.00 2.72 -5.89
C LEU A 204 8.55 3.81 -4.91
N PHE A 205 9.39 4.15 -3.92
CA PHE A 205 9.05 5.02 -2.79
C PHE A 205 9.84 6.33 -2.76
N SER A 206 10.49 6.71 -3.86
CA SER A 206 11.23 7.98 -3.95
C SER A 206 10.29 9.19 -3.92
N ASP A 207 9.09 9.08 -4.50
CA ASP A 207 8.03 10.07 -4.42
C ASP A 207 6.92 9.65 -3.46
N LYS A 208 6.91 10.26 -2.26
CA LYS A 208 5.93 10.01 -1.21
C LYS A 208 4.48 10.28 -1.63
N TYR A 209 4.25 11.18 -2.59
CA TYR A 209 2.90 11.52 -3.06
C TYR A 209 2.37 10.49 -4.04
N ARG A 210 3.28 9.83 -4.75
CA ARG A 210 2.94 8.72 -5.64
C ARG A 210 2.70 7.43 -4.87
N ALA A 211 3.59 7.12 -3.91
CA ALA A 211 3.48 5.95 -3.05
C ALA A 211 4.19 6.17 -1.70
N ASP A 212 3.40 6.33 -0.64
CA ASP A 212 3.91 6.36 0.74
C ASP A 212 4.10 4.93 1.29
N ILE A 213 5.34 4.59 1.63
CA ILE A 213 5.70 3.23 2.09
C ILE A 213 4.93 2.81 3.35
N CYS A 214 4.69 3.73 4.28
CA CYS A 214 3.94 3.46 5.51
C CYS A 214 2.51 3.03 5.18
N THR A 215 1.86 3.74 4.27
CA THR A 215 0.52 3.42 3.78
C THR A 215 0.51 2.09 3.02
N VAL A 216 1.50 1.83 2.17
CA VAL A 216 1.62 0.55 1.43
C VAL A 216 1.74 -0.63 2.40
N ILE A 217 2.66 -0.56 3.36
CA ILE A 217 2.90 -1.62 4.35
C ILE A 217 1.65 -1.84 5.21
N ALA A 218 1.00 -0.77 5.68
CA ALA A 218 -0.21 -0.88 6.48
C ALA A 218 -1.37 -1.54 5.70
N SER A 219 -1.58 -1.12 4.45
CA SER A 219 -2.60 -1.72 3.57
C SER A 219 -2.29 -3.19 3.27
N LEU A 220 -1.05 -3.52 2.96
CA LEU A 220 -0.61 -4.88 2.64
C LEU A 220 -0.76 -5.81 3.85
N TYR A 221 -0.32 -5.37 5.04
CA TYR A 221 -0.50 -6.13 6.28
C TYR A 221 -1.98 -6.38 6.60
N TYR A 222 -2.81 -5.34 6.47
CA TYR A 222 -4.25 -5.45 6.72
C TYR A 222 -4.88 -6.52 5.82
N ILE A 223 -4.61 -6.52 4.51
CA ILE A 223 -5.20 -7.52 3.61
C ILE A 223 -4.68 -8.93 3.87
N ILE A 224 -3.39 -9.09 4.23
CA ILE A 224 -2.80 -10.37 4.60
C ILE A 224 -3.57 -10.97 5.78
N ARG A 225 -3.77 -10.18 6.84
CA ARG A 225 -4.49 -10.60 8.05
C ARG A 225 -5.95 -10.95 7.75
N GLU A 226 -6.65 -10.10 6.97
CA GLU A 226 -8.05 -10.35 6.62
C GLU A 226 -8.25 -11.57 5.73
N LEU A 227 -7.37 -11.79 4.75
CA LEU A 227 -7.45 -12.95 3.86
C LEU A 227 -7.08 -14.24 4.58
N HIS A 228 -6.08 -14.18 5.48
CA HIS A 228 -5.75 -15.30 6.35
C HIS A 228 -6.93 -15.66 7.27
N TYR A 229 -7.56 -14.67 7.90
CA TYR A 229 -8.76 -14.88 8.71
C TYR A 229 -9.90 -15.51 7.89
N ALA A 230 -10.05 -15.12 6.63
CA ALA A 230 -11.03 -15.68 5.69
C ALA A 230 -10.59 -17.04 5.08
N LYS A 231 -9.49 -17.64 5.53
CA LYS A 231 -8.92 -18.91 5.04
C LYS A 231 -8.54 -18.92 3.56
N HIS A 232 -8.25 -17.75 3.00
CA HIS A 232 -7.65 -17.62 1.67
C HIS A 232 -6.12 -17.66 1.79
N ASN A 233 -5.56 -18.75 2.30
CA ASN A 233 -4.14 -18.79 2.68
C ASN A 233 -3.18 -18.87 1.49
N LEU A 234 -3.59 -19.46 0.35
CA LEU A 234 -2.75 -19.56 -0.84
C LEU A 234 -2.44 -18.17 -1.45
N ILE A 235 -3.47 -17.33 -1.65
CA ILE A 235 -3.31 -15.96 -2.17
C ILE A 235 -2.47 -15.07 -1.25
N VAL A 236 -2.36 -15.43 0.03
CA VAL A 236 -1.57 -14.67 1.02
C VAL A 236 -0.07 -14.90 0.86
N LEU A 237 0.40 -16.07 0.40
CA LEU A 237 1.83 -16.37 0.34
C LEU A 237 2.64 -15.34 -0.50
N PRO A 238 2.22 -14.97 -1.73
CA PRO A 238 2.93 -13.95 -2.50
C PRO A 238 2.88 -12.56 -1.84
N LEU A 239 1.75 -12.22 -1.19
CA LEU A 239 1.62 -10.95 -0.48
C LEU A 239 2.55 -10.87 0.71
N LEU A 240 2.74 -11.98 1.42
CA LEU A 240 3.60 -12.06 2.58
C LEU A 240 5.08 -11.96 2.18
N ALA A 241 5.48 -12.57 1.07
CA ALA A 241 6.81 -12.39 0.51
C ALA A 241 7.06 -10.91 0.13
N LEU A 242 6.07 -10.25 -0.49
CA LEU A 242 6.13 -8.82 -0.81
C LEU A 242 6.23 -7.95 0.46
N TYR A 243 5.44 -8.28 1.49
CA TYR A 243 5.48 -7.58 2.77
C TYR A 243 6.84 -7.74 3.43
N GLN A 244 7.36 -8.97 3.49
CA GLN A 244 8.68 -9.29 4.04
C GLN A 244 9.77 -8.48 3.34
N TYR A 245 9.76 -8.41 2.00
CA TYR A 245 10.69 -7.58 1.24
C TYR A 245 10.63 -6.10 1.64
N PHE A 246 9.44 -5.51 1.74
CA PHE A 246 9.32 -4.11 2.15
C PHE A 246 9.83 -3.87 3.57
N VAL A 247 9.49 -4.73 4.53
CA VAL A 247 9.92 -4.52 5.92
C VAL A 247 11.40 -4.84 6.13
N SER A 248 11.97 -5.84 5.44
CA SER A 248 13.37 -6.24 5.65
C SER A 248 14.36 -5.47 4.81
N VAL A 249 14.11 -5.34 3.51
CA VAL A 249 15.06 -4.75 2.56
C VAL A 249 14.92 -3.23 2.53
N ILE A 250 13.68 -2.73 2.50
CA ILE A 250 13.42 -1.29 2.33
C ILE A 250 13.38 -0.56 3.67
N CYS A 251 12.56 -1.01 4.62
CA CYS A 251 12.42 -0.33 5.91
C CYS A 251 13.47 -0.74 6.94
N GLN A 252 14.06 -1.92 6.81
CA GLN A 252 14.93 -2.54 7.81
C GLN A 252 14.29 -2.61 9.21
N ASP A 253 12.97 -2.86 9.26
CA ASP A 253 12.18 -2.97 10.49
C ASP A 253 12.22 -4.42 11.01
N LEU A 254 13.04 -4.64 12.03
CA LEU A 254 13.22 -5.95 12.67
C LEU A 254 11.91 -6.49 13.26
N VAL A 255 11.12 -5.64 13.94
CA VAL A 255 9.93 -6.08 14.67
C VAL A 255 8.87 -6.55 13.67
N ARG A 256 8.59 -5.74 12.65
CA ARG A 256 7.61 -6.11 11.60
C ARG A 256 8.08 -7.29 10.76
N ASN A 257 9.39 -7.43 10.55
CA ASN A 257 9.94 -8.61 9.89
C ASN A 257 9.66 -9.89 10.69
N LEU A 258 9.93 -9.89 11.99
CA LEU A 258 9.65 -11.02 12.87
C LEU A 258 8.14 -11.36 12.89
N GLU A 259 7.28 -10.36 13.05
CA GLU A 259 5.82 -10.54 12.99
C GLU A 259 5.36 -11.19 11.68
N ALA A 260 5.91 -10.75 10.54
CA ALA A 260 5.60 -11.33 9.24
C ALA A 260 6.02 -12.80 9.13
N ARG A 261 7.18 -13.16 9.69
CA ARG A 261 7.70 -14.53 9.65
C ARG A 261 6.93 -15.46 10.58
N ILE A 262 6.53 -14.99 11.76
CA ILE A 262 5.62 -15.74 12.64
C ILE A 262 4.29 -15.99 11.92
N LEU A 263 3.73 -14.97 11.29
CA LEU A 263 2.52 -15.12 10.48
C LEU A 263 2.70 -16.08 9.30
N LYS A 264 3.89 -16.11 8.67
CA LYS A 264 4.23 -17.09 7.64
C LYS A 264 4.13 -18.52 8.16
N ILE A 265 4.67 -18.78 9.35
CA ILE A 265 4.60 -20.09 10.01
C ILE A 265 3.14 -20.50 10.24
N GLU A 266 2.30 -19.60 10.78
CA GLU A 266 0.87 -19.86 11.00
C GLU A 266 0.15 -20.25 9.69
N ILE A 267 0.38 -19.48 8.63
CA ILE A 267 -0.22 -19.72 7.30
C ILE A 267 0.26 -21.04 6.70
N LEU A 268 1.56 -21.34 6.80
CA LEU A 268 2.13 -22.59 6.29
C LEU A 268 1.56 -23.81 7.02
N ILE A 269 1.38 -23.73 8.34
CA ILE A 269 0.72 -24.76 9.15
C ILE A 269 -0.72 -24.96 8.69
N ASP A 270 -1.48 -23.88 8.52
CA ASP A 270 -2.87 -23.97 8.02
C ASP A 270 -2.97 -24.60 6.62
N LEU A 271 -1.94 -24.46 5.78
CA LEU A 271 -1.84 -25.06 4.45
C LEU A 271 -1.30 -26.51 4.48
N GLY A 272 -0.83 -27.00 5.63
CA GLY A 272 -0.20 -28.31 5.78
C GLY A 272 1.27 -28.38 5.34
N PHE A 273 1.92 -27.24 5.10
CA PHE A 273 3.33 -27.13 4.70
C PHE A 273 4.25 -27.15 5.94
N PHE A 274 4.22 -28.27 6.68
CA PHE A 274 4.90 -28.40 7.96
C PHE A 274 6.42 -28.31 7.86
N SER A 275 7.02 -28.85 6.80
CA SER A 275 8.46 -28.76 6.53
C SER A 275 8.92 -27.31 6.39
N GLU A 276 8.18 -26.52 5.63
CA GLU A 276 8.42 -25.11 5.37
C GLU A 276 8.22 -24.28 6.63
N ALA A 277 7.17 -24.58 7.40
CA ALA A 277 6.90 -23.93 8.68
C ALA A 277 8.04 -24.17 9.68
N PHE A 278 8.51 -25.42 9.79
CA PHE A 278 9.65 -25.76 10.65
C PHE A 278 10.95 -25.11 10.16
N TYR A 279 11.17 -25.08 8.85
CA TYR A 279 12.31 -24.39 8.27
C TYR A 279 12.30 -22.90 8.64
N GLU A 280 11.20 -22.18 8.44
CA GLU A 280 11.09 -20.76 8.83
C GLU A 280 11.34 -20.54 10.32
N LEU A 281 10.77 -21.39 11.19
CA LEU A 281 11.01 -21.33 12.63
C LEU A 281 12.51 -21.48 12.96
N SER A 282 13.19 -22.43 12.33
CA SER A 282 14.62 -22.63 12.51
C SER A 282 15.44 -21.41 12.10
N GLN A 283 15.07 -20.75 10.98
CA GLN A 283 15.75 -19.56 10.51
C GLN A 283 15.58 -18.38 11.49
N ILE A 284 14.40 -18.23 12.09
CA ILE A 284 14.17 -17.24 13.15
C ILE A 284 15.07 -17.54 14.35
N PHE A 285 15.10 -18.80 14.82
CA PHE A 285 15.89 -19.21 15.98
C PHE A 285 17.39 -18.95 15.80
N TYR A 286 17.92 -19.16 14.59
CA TYR A 286 19.32 -18.87 14.26
C TYR A 286 19.58 -17.41 13.85
N GLY A 287 18.58 -16.53 13.88
CA GLY A 287 18.72 -15.12 13.50
C GLY A 287 19.08 -14.90 12.02
N LYS A 288 18.75 -15.84 11.14
CA LYS A 288 19.03 -15.72 9.70
C LYS A 288 18.04 -14.77 9.03
N ASN A 289 18.51 -14.01 8.04
CA ASN A 289 17.72 -13.05 7.26
C ASN A 289 17.03 -11.95 8.11
N MET A 290 17.61 -11.60 9.26
CA MET A 290 17.15 -10.47 10.08
C MET A 290 17.73 -9.16 9.55
N PRO A 291 16.94 -8.06 9.52
CA PRO A 291 17.48 -6.75 9.20
C PRO A 291 18.57 -6.35 10.19
N CYS A 292 19.70 -5.86 9.69
CA CYS A 292 20.76 -5.34 10.55
C CYS A 292 20.28 -4.05 11.21
N SER A 293 20.35 -3.98 12.54
CA SER A 293 20.05 -2.77 13.32
C SER A 293 21.14 -1.68 13.23
N ILE A 294 22.18 -1.89 12.43
CA ILE A 294 23.26 -0.93 12.22
C ILE A 294 23.01 -0.23 10.88
N PRO A 295 22.68 1.08 10.87
CA PRO A 295 22.56 1.82 9.64
C PRO A 295 23.86 1.71 8.83
N ALA A 296 23.75 1.42 7.54
CA ALA A 296 24.86 1.46 6.59
C ALA A 296 25.44 2.89 6.54
N GLY A 297 26.35 3.20 7.47
CA GLY A 297 26.85 4.54 7.74
C GLY A 297 27.61 4.65 9.06
N TYR A 298 27.29 3.80 10.05
CA TYR A 298 28.14 3.64 11.23
C TYR A 298 29.27 2.65 10.94
N LYS A 299 30.42 3.17 10.48
CA LYS A 299 31.67 2.40 10.60
C LYS A 299 31.86 2.13 12.09
N ALA A 300 31.93 0.86 12.48
CA ALA A 300 32.43 0.49 13.80
C ALA A 300 33.78 1.18 13.96
N THR A 301 33.90 2.10 14.91
CA THR A 301 35.20 2.60 15.35
C THR A 301 35.95 1.40 15.88
N ALA A 302 36.85 0.87 15.05
CA ALA A 302 37.79 -0.14 15.47
C ALA A 302 38.50 0.43 16.70
N ASN A 303 38.31 -0.23 17.85
CA ASN A 303 39.13 0.02 19.03
C ASN A 303 40.57 -0.29 18.63
N ILE A 304 41.35 0.77 18.40
CA ILE A 304 42.80 0.69 18.30
C ILE A 304 43.27 0.35 19.72
N LYS A 305 43.81 -0.86 19.89
CA LYS A 305 44.64 -1.22 21.05
C LYS A 305 46.00 -0.56 20.93
#